data_AF-A0A662HQ12-F1
#
_entry.id   AF-A0A662HQ12-F1
#
_cell.length_a   1.000
_cell.length_b   1.000
_cell.length_c   1.000
_cell.angle_alpha   90.00
_cell.angle_beta   90.00
_cell.angle_gamma   90.00
#
_symmetry.space_group_name_H-M   'P 1'
#
loop_
_entity.id
_entity.type
_entity.pdbx_description
1 polymer ?
#
loop_
_entity_poly.entity_id
_entity_poly.type
_entity_poly.pdbx_seq_one_letter_code
_entity_poly.pdbx_strand_id
1 'polypeptide(L)' 'MESTVATKVPERKVEDLPVVPTGIEGLDELIGGGFIEGRTYLVAGETGTGKTLFSLNFLVYGAMIGE' A
#
# COMPACT_ATOMS: atom_id res chain seq x y z
N MET A 1 -27.34 -2.11 30.04
CA MET A 1 -27.46 -1.13 28.94
C MET A 1 -26.09 -1.04 28.29
N GLU A 2 -25.82 -1.94 27.36
CA GLU A 2 -24.60 -1.89 26.55
C GLU A 2 -24.75 -0.75 25.54
N SER A 3 -23.93 0.28 25.68
CA SER A 3 -23.73 1.30 24.65
C SER A 3 -22.36 1.04 24.05
N THR A 4 -22.31 0.12 23.11
CA THR A 4 -21.14 -0.10 22.26
C THR A 4 -21.04 1.10 21.33
N VAL A 5 -20.08 1.98 21.62
CA VAL A 5 -19.70 3.10 20.76
C VAL A 5 -19.24 2.52 19.42
N ALA A 6 -20.10 2.63 18.40
CA ALA A 6 -19.70 2.41 17.02
C ALA A 6 -18.68 3.49 16.65
N THR A 7 -17.40 3.11 16.60
CA THR A 7 -16.34 3.95 16.03
C THR A 7 -16.63 4.08 14.53
N LYS A 8 -17.33 5.15 14.17
CA LYS A 8 -17.56 5.54 12.78
C LYS A 8 -16.19 5.78 12.14
N VAL A 9 -15.77 4.88 11.25
CA VAL A 9 -14.54 5.06 10.47
C VAL A 9 -14.71 6.36 9.70
N PRO A 10 -13.83 7.37 9.91
CA PRO A 10 -13.97 8.63 9.19
C PRO A 10 -13.71 8.37 7.69
N GLU A 11 -14.72 8.61 6.85
CA GLU A 11 -14.57 8.63 5.39
C GLU A 11 -13.65 9.79 5.02
N ARG A 12 -12.38 9.47 4.76
CA ARG A 12 -11.39 10.41 4.22
C ARG A 12 -11.46 10.33 2.70
N LYS A 13 -11.65 11.48 2.03
CA LYS A 13 -11.51 11.57 0.56
C LYS A 13 -10.13 11.03 0.17
N VAL A 14 -10.10 10.09 -0.78
CA VAL A 14 -8.89 9.39 -1.22
C VAL A 14 -7.93 10.34 -1.94
N GLU A 15 -8.45 11.45 -2.48
CA GLU A 15 -7.74 12.41 -3.33
C GLU A 15 -6.57 13.17 -2.66
N ASP A 16 -6.46 13.23 -1.33
CA ASP A 16 -5.43 14.01 -0.62
C ASP A 16 -4.47 13.14 0.23
N LEU A 17 -4.41 11.83 -0.01
CA LEU A 17 -3.57 10.95 0.79
C LEU A 17 -2.15 10.84 0.22
N PRO A 18 -1.10 10.94 1.06
CA PRO A 18 0.27 10.74 0.59
C PRO A 18 0.45 9.32 0.05
N VAL A 19 1.16 9.20 -1.07
CA VAL A 19 1.45 7.95 -1.77
C VAL A 19 2.94 7.65 -1.76
N VAL A 20 3.28 6.38 -1.61
CA VAL A 20 4.64 5.83 -1.61
C VAL A 20 4.80 4.97 -2.87
N PRO A 21 5.71 5.33 -3.79
CA PRO A 21 5.93 4.56 -5.01
C PRO A 21 6.42 3.15 -4.72
N THR A 22 6.01 2.19 -5.54
CA THR A 22 6.39 0.78 -5.36
C THR A 22 7.78 0.46 -5.88
N GLY A 23 8.36 1.37 -6.68
CA GLY A 23 9.61 1.13 -7.40
C GLY A 23 9.43 0.26 -8.64
N ILE A 24 8.18 0.04 -9.07
CA ILE A 24 7.81 -0.69 -10.28
C ILE A 24 7.00 0.27 -11.13
N GLU A 25 7.65 0.93 -12.09
CA GLU A 25 7.07 2.00 -12.92
C GLU A 25 5.70 1.62 -13.51
N GLY A 26 5.59 0.46 -14.16
CA GLY A 26 4.33 0.02 -14.77
C GLY A 26 3.22 -0.30 -13.76
N LEU A 27 3.55 -0.60 -12.50
CA LEU A 27 2.55 -0.78 -11.46
C LEU A 27 2.15 0.57 -10.86
N ASP A 28 3.11 1.44 -10.60
CA ASP A 28 2.85 2.77 -10.05
C ASP A 28 1.92 3.57 -10.97
N GLU A 29 2.15 3.53 -12.28
CA GLU A 29 1.24 4.14 -13.26
C GLU A 29 -0.18 3.54 -13.20
N LEU A 30 -0.28 2.23 -12.99
CA LEU A 30 -1.57 1.52 -12.95
C LEU A 30 -2.38 1.83 -11.69
N ILE A 31 -1.72 2.06 -10.54
CA ILE A 31 -2.39 2.25 -9.24
C ILE A 31 -2.44 3.71 -8.77
N GLY A 32 -1.99 4.67 -9.58
CA GLY A 32 -2.08 6.10 -9.27
C GLY A 32 -0.88 6.66 -8.50
N GLY A 33 0.32 6.15 -8.78
CA GLY A 33 1.60 6.63 -8.26
C GLY A 33 2.19 5.79 -7.12
N GLY A 34 1.46 4.79 -6.61
CA GLY A 34 1.95 3.88 -5.59
C GLY A 34 0.92 3.53 -4.52
N PHE A 35 1.40 3.12 -3.36
CA PHE A 35 0.59 2.77 -2.19
C PHE A 35 0.32 3.97 -1.30
N ILE A 36 -0.92 4.16 -0.86
CA ILE A 36 -1.24 5.15 0.18
C ILE A 36 -0.48 4.83 1.47
N GLU A 37 0.19 5.84 2.02
CA GLU A 37 0.98 5.77 3.25
C GLU A 37 0.14 5.38 4.47
N GLY A 38 0.74 4.63 5.42
CA GLY A 38 0.07 4.22 6.65
C GLY A 38 -1.11 3.27 6.42
N ARG A 39 -1.03 2.44 5.38
CA ARG A 39 -2.02 1.39 5.07
C ARG A 39 -1.35 0.03 4.95
N THR A 40 -2.14 -1.01 5.19
CA THR A 40 -1.71 -2.40 5.00
C THR A 40 -2.27 -2.92 3.69
N TYR A 41 -1.40 -3.49 2.85
CA TYR A 41 -1.76 -4.08 1.57
C TYR A 41 -1.56 -5.60 1.59
N LEU A 42 -2.52 -6.34 1.03
CA LEU A 42 -2.41 -7.79 0.87
C LEU A 42 -1.90 -8.10 -0.54
N VAL A 43 -0.73 -8.73 -0.64
CA VAL A 43 -0.20 -9.26 -1.89
C VAL A 43 -0.49 -10.76 -1.95
N ALA A 44 -1.39 -11.17 -2.86
CA ALA A 44 -1.84 -12.55 -2.99
C ALA A 44 -1.64 -13.09 -4.41
N GLY A 45 -1.48 -14.41 -4.53
CA GLY A 45 -1.26 -15.11 -5.81
C GLY A 45 -0.72 -16.52 -5.61
N GLU A 46 -0.72 -17.33 -6.67
CA GLU A 46 -0.24 -18.72 -6.66
C GLU A 46 1.27 -18.83 -6.39
N THR A 47 1.76 -20.05 -6.13
CA THR A 47 3.21 -20.29 -5.99
C THR A 47 3.95 -19.90 -7.26
N GLY A 48 5.10 -19.25 -7.13
CA GLY A 48 5.93 -18.83 -8.28
C GLY A 48 5.51 -17.53 -8.95
N THR A 49 4.43 -16.86 -8.52
CA THR A 49 3.99 -15.57 -9.12
C THR A 49 4.85 -14.35 -8.71
N GLY A 50 5.92 -14.56 -7.95
CA GLY A 50 6.85 -13.48 -7.61
C GLY A 50 6.46 -12.62 -6.40
N LYS A 51 5.52 -13.04 -5.53
CA LYS A 51 5.15 -12.27 -4.31
C LYS A 51 6.35 -11.85 -3.46
N THR A 52 7.28 -12.76 -3.19
CA THR A 52 8.50 -12.45 -2.43
C THR A 52 9.39 -11.45 -3.18
N LEU A 53 9.53 -11.62 -4.49
CA LEU A 53 10.31 -10.69 -5.31
C LEU A 53 9.68 -9.30 -5.33
N PHE A 54 8.35 -9.22 -5.44
CA PHE A 54 7.58 -7.98 -5.34
C PHE A 54 7.84 -7.28 -3.99
N SER A 55 7.70 -8.00 -2.88
CA SER A 55 7.94 -7.43 -1.54
C SER A 55 9.38 -6.97 -1.35
N LEU A 56 10.36 -7.71 -1.88
CA LEU A 56 11.76 -7.31 -1.82
C LEU A 56 12.05 -6.09 -2.70
N ASN A 57 11.46 -5.99 -3.89
CA ASN A 57 11.61 -4.82 -4.76
C ASN A 57 11.12 -3.55 -4.05
N PHE A 58 9.93 -3.63 -3.45
CA PHE A 58 9.37 -2.54 -2.65
C PHE A 58 10.30 -2.13 -1.50
N LEU A 59 10.80 -3.10 -0.73
CA LEU A 59 11.68 -2.85 0.42
C LEU A 59 13.03 -2.26 0.00
N VAL A 60 13.66 -2.82 -1.04
CA VAL A 60 14.96 -2.34 -1.54
C VAL A 60 14.81 -0.93 -2.10
N TYR A 61 13.75 -0.67 -2.86
CA TYR A 61 13.47 0.66 -3.37
C TYR A 61 13.29 1.68 -2.24
N GLY A 62 12.48 1.37 -1.22
CA GLY A 62 12.32 2.19 -0.02
C GLY A 62 13.66 2.51 0.65
N ALA A 63 14.48 1.49 0.87
CA ALA A 63 15.82 1.66 1.44
C ALA A 63 16.76 2.53 0.58
N MET A 64 16.62 2.49 -0.75
CA MET A 64 17.41 3.33 -1.67
C MET A 64 17.02 4.80 -1.62
N ILE A 65 15.74 5.11 -1.37
CA ILE A 65 15.23 6.49 -1.29
C ILE A 65 15.25 7.06 0.14
N GLY A 66 15.61 6.25 1.13
CA GLY A 66 15.76 6.68 2.53
C GLY A 66 14.49 6.62 3.37
N GLU A 67 13.55 5.76 2.99
CA GLU A 67 12.36 5.39 3.78
C GLU A 67 12.63 4.21 4.73
#